data_AF-A0A1F8DZR0-F1
#
_entry.id   AF-A0A1F8DZR0-F1
#
_cell.length_a   1.000
_cell.length_b   1.000
_cell.length_c   1.000
_cell.angle_alpha   90.00
_cell.angle_beta   90.00
_cell.angle_gamma   90.00
#
_symmetry.space_group_name_H-M   'P 1'
#
loop_
_entity.id
_entity.type
_entity.pdbx_description
1 polymer ?
#
loop_
_entity_poly.entity_id
_entity_poly.type
_entity_poly.pdbx_seq_one_letter_code
_entity_poly.pdbx_strand_id
1 'polypeptide(L)'
;MNIMMNFGEVKSILESLTDLVKKTATLDLQEKIVSLREYIISLKDENISLKEENQTIKLQLEASQDFVLKGGLYWKEGDSVPFCQKCLDGSRKRIRLQVWANSWKCFECDKYYPSAHQAGRVQVFRPGVDKRNSAR
;
A
#
# COMPACT_ATOMS: atom_id res chain seq x y z
N MET A 1 23.91 10.91 3.72
CA MET A 1 23.83 9.72 4.58
C MET A 1 22.69 9.99 5.56
N ASN A 2 21.48 9.54 5.25
CA ASN A 2 20.30 9.75 6.10
C ASN A 2 20.38 8.78 7.28
N ILE A 3 20.91 9.25 8.40
CA ILE A 3 20.89 8.51 9.66
C ILE A 3 19.51 8.79 10.25
N MET A 4 18.54 7.92 9.95
CA MET A 4 17.31 7.86 10.74
C MET A 4 17.71 7.34 12.13
N MET A 5 18.04 8.24 13.05
CA MET A 5 18.27 7.88 14.45
C MET A 5 16.96 7.33 15.02
N ASN A 6 17.05 6.24 15.77
CA ASN A 6 15.89 5.66 16.43
C ASN A 6 15.51 6.55 17.63
N PHE A 7 14.21 6.73 17.91
CA PHE A 7 13.74 7.56 19.02
C PHE A 7 14.31 7.12 20.37
N GLY A 8 14.53 5.80 20.54
CA GLY A 8 15.17 5.25 21.73
C GLY A 8 16.62 5.74 21.92
N GLU A 9 17.36 5.93 20.82
CA GLU A 9 18.73 6.43 20.82
C GLU A 9 18.76 7.93 21.12
N VAL A 10 17.84 8.70 20.52
CA VAL A 10 17.69 10.14 20.81
C VAL A 10 17.36 10.38 22.27
N LYS A 11 16.47 9.57 22.84
CA LYS A 11 16.08 9.66 24.26
C LYS A 11 17.26 9.39 25.19
N SER A 12 18.05 8.34 24.96
CA SER A 12 19.18 8.00 25.84
C SER A 12 20.30 9.05 25.77
N ILE A 13 20.54 9.63 24.60
CA ILE A 13 21.46 10.76 24.42
C ILE A 13 20.97 11.96 25.23
N LEU A 14 19.67 12.29 25.17
CA LEU A 14 19.11 13.40 25.94
C LEU A 14 19.15 13.18 27.46
N GLU A 15 18.89 11.97 27.93
CA GLU A 15 19.03 11.60 29.35
C GLU A 15 20.46 11.82 29.81
N SER A 16 21.43 11.29 29.05
CA SER A 16 22.86 11.46 29.31
C SER A 16 23.29 12.93 29.30
N LEU A 17 22.80 13.72 28.33
CA LEU A 17 23.09 15.15 28.22
C LEU A 17 22.54 15.92 29.42
N THR A 18 21.35 15.56 29.89
CA THR A 18 20.72 16.23 31.03
C THR A 18 21.46 15.93 32.33
N ASP A 19 21.94 14.70 32.51
CA ASP A 19 22.74 14.32 33.66
C ASP A 19 24.12 14.98 33.66
N LEU A 20 24.70 15.19 32.48
CA LEU A 20 25.93 15.99 32.32
C LEU A 20 25.67 17.45 32.70
N VAL A 21 24.62 18.07 32.16
CA VAL A 21 24.26 19.47 32.43
C VAL A 21 23.91 19.72 33.89
N LYS A 22 23.21 18.80 34.56
CA LYS A 22 22.93 18.91 36.00
C LYS A 22 24.21 18.97 36.84
N LYS A 23 25.31 18.37 36.37
CA LYS A 23 26.59 18.31 37.10
C LYS A 23 27.48 19.53 36.85
N THR A 24 27.30 20.27 35.74
CA THR A 24 28.27 21.29 35.30
C THR A 24 27.68 22.63 34.84
N ALA A 25 26.37 22.78 34.66
CA ALA A 25 25.81 23.91 33.91
C ALA A 25 24.95 24.89 34.72
N THR A 26 24.85 26.11 34.18
CA THR A 26 24.00 27.23 34.63
C THR A 26 22.50 26.96 34.39
N LEU A 27 21.63 27.65 35.15
CA LEU A 27 20.16 27.56 35.06
C LEU A 27 19.63 27.70 33.61
N ASP A 28 20.17 28.63 32.82
CA ASP A 28 19.78 28.87 31.42
C ASP A 28 19.99 27.64 30.51
N LEU A 29 21.06 26.85 30.75
CA LEU A 29 21.32 25.64 29.98
C LEU A 29 20.35 24.50 30.35
N GLN A 30 19.96 24.44 31.63
CA GLN A 30 18.97 23.47 32.11
C GLN A 30 17.58 23.76 31.52
N GLU A 31 17.17 25.02 31.48
CA GLU A 31 15.90 25.44 30.86
C GLU A 31 15.83 25.08 29.38
N LYS A 32 16.88 25.39 28.60
CA LYS A 32 16.95 25.05 27.17
C LYS A 32 16.84 23.54 26.92
N ILE A 33 17.43 22.70 27.78
CA ILE A 33 17.32 21.24 27.66
C ILE A 33 15.92 20.73 27.97
N VAL A 34 15.24 21.33 28.95
CA VAL A 34 13.83 21.00 29.23
C VAL A 34 12.96 21.37 28.03
N SER A 35 13.11 22.57 27.46
CA SER A 35 12.37 22.96 26.26
C SER A 35 12.65 22.04 25.06
N LEU A 36 13.90 21.60 24.88
CA LEU A 36 14.25 20.63 23.84
C LEU A 36 13.57 19.27 24.07
N ARG A 37 13.47 18.81 25.33
CA ARG A 37 12.75 17.58 25.67
C ARG A 37 11.27 17.69 25.32
N GLU A 38 10.64 18.78 25.70
CA GLU A 38 9.22 19.03 25.40
C GLU A 38 8.96 19.05 23.90
N TYR A 39 9.82 19.73 23.13
CA TYR A 39 9.72 19.77 21.67
C TYR A 39 9.91 18.40 21.01
N ILE A 40 10.80 17.57 21.54
CA ILE A 40 10.99 16.20 21.04
C ILE A 40 9.78 15.33 21.35
N ILE A 41 9.14 15.52 22.51
CA ILE A 41 7.90 14.82 22.86
C ILE A 41 6.77 15.26 21.93
N SER A 42 6.59 16.56 21.67
CA SER A 42 5.55 17.03 20.77
C SER A 42 5.74 16.50 19.35
N LEU A 43 6.98 16.47 18.84
CA LEU A 43 7.28 15.89 17.53
C LEU A 43 7.00 14.39 17.47
N LYS A 44 7.21 13.66 18.57
CA LYS A 44 6.87 12.24 18.66
C LYS A 44 5.36 12.04 18.57
N ASP A 45 4.59 12.82 19.33
CA ASP A 45 3.13 12.71 19.36
C ASP A 45 2.53 13.04 17.99
N GLU A 46 3.03 14.09 17.33
CA GLU A 46 2.67 14.41 15.95
C GLU A 46 3.02 13.26 14.99
N ASN A 47 4.21 12.65 15.13
CA ASN A 47 4.62 11.52 14.30
C ASN A 47 3.71 10.29 14.49
N ILE A 48 3.27 10.03 15.72
CA ILE A 48 2.32 8.95 16.03
C ILE A 48 0.97 9.26 15.39
N SER A 49 0.43 10.46 15.60
CA SER A 49 -0.83 10.89 14.99
C SER A 49 -0.81 10.76 13.47
N LEU A 50 0.26 11.24 12.83
CA LEU A 50 0.42 11.13 11.37
C LEU A 50 0.51 9.67 10.91
N LYS A 51 1.16 8.78 11.68
CA LYS A 51 1.21 7.35 11.36
C LYS A 51 -0.15 6.69 11.47
N GLU A 52 -0.92 7.02 12.51
CA GLU A 52 -2.28 6.51 12.72
C GLU A 52 -3.24 7.01 11.64
N GLU A 53 -3.17 8.29 11.27
CA GLU A 53 -3.95 8.84 10.17
C GLU A 53 -3.56 8.17 8.84
N ASN A 54 -2.27 7.98 8.58
CA ASN A 54 -1.80 7.30 7.38
C ASN A 54 -2.29 5.84 7.32
N GLN A 55 -2.29 5.12 8.45
CA GLN A 55 -2.85 3.78 8.54
C GLN A 55 -4.37 3.78 8.30
N THR A 56 -5.09 4.73 8.89
CA THR A 56 -6.54 4.87 8.72
C THR A 56 -6.89 5.15 7.27
N ILE A 57 -6.20 6.10 6.63
CA ILE A 57 -6.40 6.42 5.20
C ILE A 57 -6.07 5.21 4.33
N LYS A 58 -5.00 4.46 4.62
CA LYS A 58 -4.68 3.22 3.90
C LYS A 58 -5.79 2.18 4.01
N LEU A 59 -6.30 1.96 5.22
CA LEU A 59 -7.41 1.03 5.46
C LEU A 59 -8.69 1.50 4.74
N GLN A 60 -9.00 2.80 4.78
CA GLN A 60 -10.12 3.38 4.04
C GLN A 60 -9.94 3.25 2.54
N LEU A 61 -8.73 3.45 2.01
CA LEU A 61 -8.44 3.29 0.59
C LEU A 61 -8.54 1.82 0.15
N GLU A 62 -8.24 0.88 1.03
CA GLU A 62 -8.45 -0.55 0.81
C GLU A 62 -9.93 -0.93 0.89
N ALA A 63 -10.69 -0.32 1.80
CA ALA A 63 -12.12 -0.58 1.99
C ALA A 63 -13.01 0.11 0.94
N SER A 64 -12.66 1.31 0.46
CA SER A 64 -13.40 2.07 -0.55
C SER A 64 -13.27 1.50 -1.97
N GLN A 65 -12.84 0.25 -2.07
CA GLN A 65 -12.66 -0.48 -3.33
C GLN A 65 -13.81 -1.47 -3.48
N ASP A 66 -15.02 -0.93 -3.62
CA ASP A 66 -16.23 -1.69 -3.93
C ASP A 66 -16.17 -2.21 -5.36
N PHE A 67 -15.42 -3.30 -5.54
CA PHE A 67 -15.42 -4.08 -6.77
C PHE A 67 -16.49 -5.16 -6.68
N VAL A 68 -17.44 -5.14 -7.60
CA VAL A 68 -18.46 -6.18 -7.71
C VAL A 68 -17.97 -7.22 -8.71
N LEU A 69 -17.87 -8.47 -8.28
CA LEU A 69 -17.54 -9.59 -9.15
C LEU A 69 -18.77 -9.97 -9.99
N LYS A 70 -18.73 -9.72 -11.31
CA LYS A 70 -19.80 -10.10 -12.27
C LYS A 70 -19.19 -10.79 -13.48
N GLY A 71 -19.65 -12.01 -13.79
CA GLY A 71 -19.18 -12.77 -14.95
C GLY A 71 -17.70 -13.20 -14.89
N GLY A 72 -17.14 -13.38 -13.68
CA GLY A 72 -15.72 -13.72 -13.48
C GLY A 72 -14.76 -12.54 -13.62
N LEU A 73 -15.27 -11.31 -13.55
CA LEU A 73 -14.51 -10.06 -13.68
C LEU A 73 -14.93 -9.07 -12.59
N TYR A 74 -13.98 -8.25 -12.13
CA TYR A 74 -14.28 -7.20 -11.15
C TYR A 74 -14.73 -5.92 -11.85
N TRP A 75 -15.86 -5.38 -11.41
CA TRP A 75 -16.44 -4.14 -11.91
C TRP A 75 -16.46 -3.11 -10.81
N LYS A 76 -16.12 -1.87 -11.14
CA LYS A 76 -16.33 -0.74 -10.25
C LYS A 76 -17.57 0.02 -10.70
N GLU A 77 -18.37 0.52 -9.77
CA GLU A 77 -19.54 1.34 -10.10
C GLU A 77 -19.10 2.56 -10.92
N GLY A 78 -19.79 2.80 -12.05
CA GLY A 78 -19.47 3.87 -12.99
C GLY A 78 -18.40 3.55 -14.05
N ASP A 79 -17.65 2.44 -13.92
CA ASP A 79 -16.65 2.06 -14.92
C ASP A 79 -17.26 1.21 -16.06
N SER A 80 -16.92 1.53 -17.30
CA SER A 80 -17.36 0.80 -18.51
C SER A 80 -16.48 -0.41 -18.86
N VAL A 81 -15.35 -0.57 -18.17
CA VAL A 81 -14.33 -1.57 -18.45
C VAL A 81 -13.98 -2.33 -17.16
N PRO A 82 -14.01 -3.67 -17.16
CA PRO A 82 -13.70 -4.46 -15.98
C PRO A 82 -12.20 -4.52 -15.67
N PHE A 83 -11.89 -4.93 -14.45
CA PHE A 83 -10.54 -5.16 -13.94
C PHE A 83 -10.16 -6.63 -14.00
N CYS A 84 -8.86 -6.89 -14.16
CA CYS A 84 -8.30 -8.24 -14.20
C CYS A 84 -8.42 -8.93 -12.84
N GLN A 85 -9.22 -10.00 -12.77
CA GLN A 85 -9.39 -10.80 -11.54
C GLN A 85 -8.06 -11.32 -10.99
N LYS A 86 -7.20 -11.90 -11.83
CA LYS A 86 -5.93 -12.49 -11.39
C LYS A 86 -4.99 -11.45 -10.77
N CYS A 87 -4.89 -10.27 -11.38
CA CYS A 87 -4.01 -9.21 -10.89
C CYS A 87 -4.53 -8.61 -9.58
N LEU A 88 -5.85 -8.45 -9.47
CA LEU A 88 -6.47 -7.89 -8.27
C LEU A 88 -6.42 -8.88 -7.10
N ASP A 89 -6.74 -10.16 -7.32
CA ASP A 89 -6.73 -11.18 -6.26
C ASP A 89 -5.30 -11.57 -5.84
N GLY A 90 -4.39 -11.73 -6.81
CA GLY A 90 -3.04 -12.25 -6.52
C GLY A 90 -2.05 -11.18 -6.06
N SER A 91 -2.10 -9.99 -6.69
CA SER A 91 -1.09 -8.93 -6.48
C SER A 91 -1.69 -7.61 -6.01
N ARG A 92 -3.01 -7.56 -5.77
CA ARG A 92 -3.76 -6.33 -5.45
C ARG A 92 -3.56 -5.22 -6.50
N LYS A 93 -3.13 -5.59 -7.72
CA LYS A 93 -2.91 -4.67 -8.84
C LYS A 93 -4.23 -4.43 -9.57
N ARG A 94 -4.64 -3.17 -9.62
CA ARG A 94 -5.86 -2.70 -10.30
C ARG A 94 -5.58 -2.45 -11.79
N ILE A 95 -5.47 -3.53 -12.55
CA ILE A 95 -5.24 -3.44 -13.99
C ILE A 95 -6.60 -3.49 -14.71
N ARG A 96 -6.96 -2.39 -15.37
CA ARG A 96 -8.10 -2.37 -16.31
C ARG A 96 -7.79 -3.27 -17.49
N LEU A 97 -8.78 -4.05 -17.92
CA LEU A 97 -8.65 -4.89 -19.09
C LEU A 97 -8.72 -4.05 -20.37
N GLN A 98 -8.00 -4.46 -21.41
CA GLN A 98 -7.99 -3.84 -22.72
C GLN A 98 -8.86 -4.66 -23.67
N VAL A 99 -9.58 -3.99 -24.58
CA VAL A 99 -10.32 -4.68 -25.65
C VAL A 99 -9.31 -5.28 -26.64
N TRP A 100 -9.42 -6.58 -26.90
CA TRP A 100 -8.64 -7.28 -27.90
C TRP A 100 -9.53 -8.20 -28.73
N ALA A 101 -9.84 -7.76 -29.96
CA ALA A 101 -10.83 -8.41 -30.83
C ALA A 101 -12.18 -8.62 -30.10
N ASN A 102 -12.56 -9.87 -29.83
CA ASN A 102 -13.82 -10.23 -29.17
C ASN A 102 -13.65 -10.57 -27.67
N SER A 103 -12.50 -10.24 -27.09
CA SER A 103 -12.16 -10.61 -25.71
C SER A 103 -11.52 -9.43 -24.98
N TRP A 104 -11.52 -9.51 -23.66
CA TRP A 104 -10.73 -8.67 -22.80
C TRP A 104 -9.34 -9.27 -22.63
N LYS A 105 -8.29 -8.47 -22.70
CA LYS A 105 -6.91 -8.87 -22.43
C LYS A 105 -6.36 -8.05 -21.27
N CYS A 106 -5.53 -8.65 -20.42
CA CYS A 106 -4.73 -7.92 -19.44
C CYS A 106 -3.29 -7.80 -19.95
N PHE A 107 -2.74 -6.58 -20.06
CA PHE A 107 -1.36 -6.38 -20.50
C PHE A 107 -0.29 -6.66 -19.43
N GLU A 108 -0.68 -6.75 -18.16
CA GLU A 108 0.26 -7.06 -17.06
C GLU A 108 0.53 -8.56 -16.94
N CYS A 109 -0.48 -9.41 -17.17
CA CYS A 109 -0.37 -10.85 -16.96
C CYS A 109 -0.71 -11.69 -18.20
N ASP A 110 -0.92 -11.03 -19.35
CA ASP A 110 -1.26 -11.61 -20.65
C ASP A 110 -2.43 -12.61 -20.65
N LYS A 111 -3.36 -12.46 -19.69
CA LYS A 111 -4.57 -13.27 -19.61
C LYS A 111 -5.69 -12.69 -20.46
N TYR A 112 -6.48 -13.60 -21.03
CA TYR A 112 -7.66 -13.30 -21.82
C TYR A 112 -8.92 -13.68 -21.05
N TYR A 113 -9.94 -12.84 -21.14
CA TYR A 113 -11.24 -13.01 -20.53
C TYR A 113 -12.32 -12.82 -21.60
N PRO A 114 -13.40 -13.63 -21.62
CA PRO A 114 -14.48 -13.46 -22.58
C PRO A 114 -15.16 -12.10 -22.39
N SER A 115 -15.50 -11.42 -23.49
CA SER A 115 -16.23 -10.15 -23.43
C SER A 115 -17.69 -10.37 -23.01
N ALA A 116 -18.27 -9.41 -22.29
CA ALA A 116 -19.62 -9.52 -21.71
C ALA A 116 -20.72 -9.76 -22.77
N HIS A 117 -20.46 -9.46 -24.05
CA HIS A 117 -21.34 -9.81 -25.17
C HIS A 117 -21.56 -11.33 -25.35
N GLN A 118 -20.80 -12.18 -24.65
CA GLN A 118 -20.95 -13.65 -24.67
C GLN A 118 -21.25 -14.25 -23.29
N ALA A 119 -21.56 -13.45 -22.27
CA ALA A 119 -21.78 -13.90 -20.89
C ALA A 119 -23.13 -14.64 -20.66
N GLY A 120 -23.64 -15.35 -21.67
CA GLY A 120 -24.73 -16.32 -21.56
C GLY A 120 -24.28 -17.77 -21.36
N ARG A 121 -22.97 -18.06 -21.37
CA ARG A 121 -22.44 -19.39 -21.06
C ARG A 121 -21.18 -19.28 -20.19
N VAL A 122 -21.36 -19.45 -18.88
CA VAL A 122 -20.26 -19.69 -17.95
C VAL A 122 -19.60 -21.02 -18.35
N GLN A 123 -18.50 -20.97 -19.10
CA GLN A 123 -17.62 -22.13 -19.25
C GLN A 123 -16.58 -22.10 -18.15
N VAL A 124 -16.73 -23.05 -17.22
CA VAL A 124 -15.78 -23.38 -16.17
C VAL A 124 -14.40 -23.62 -16.80
N PHE A 125 -13.37 -22.96 -16.27
CA PHE A 125 -11.99 -23.06 -16.73
C PHE A 125 -11.48 -24.50 -16.67
N ARG A 126 -11.17 -25.12 -17.83
CA ARG A 126 -10.37 -26.36 -17.89
C ARG A 126 -8.89 -25.98 -18.05
N PRO A 127 -8.00 -26.37 -17.13
CA PRO A 127 -6.58 -26.12 -17.27
C PRO A 127 -5.95 -27.09 -18.27
N GLY A 128 -5.12 -26.55 -19.17
CA GLY A 128 -4.13 -27.30 -19.95
C GLY A 128 -4.27 -27.09 -21.45
N VAL A 129 -3.30 -26.40 -22.06
CA VAL A 129 -2.34 -26.99 -23.02
C VAL A 129 -1.09 -26.11 -23.05
N ASP A 130 0.04 -26.63 -22.56
CA ASP A 130 1.38 -26.13 -22.86
C ASP A 130 1.70 -26.49 -24.31
N LYS A 131 1.83 -25.51 -25.20
CA LYS A 131 2.27 -25.73 -26.59
C LYS A 131 3.76 -25.46 -26.69
N ARG A 132 4.56 -26.45 -26.27
CA ARG A 132 5.94 -26.60 -26.73
C ARG A 132 6.12 -27.97 -27.38
N ASN A 133 6.72 -27.94 -28.56
CA ASN A 133 7.12 -29.04 -29.45
C ASN A 133 6.06 -29.73 -30.31
N SER A 134 6.05 -29.36 -31.59
CA SER A 134 6.25 -30.32 -32.67
C SER A 134 6.77 -29.60 -33.92
N ALA A 135 8.09 -29.41 -33.96
CA ALA A 135 8.81 -29.31 -35.20
C ALA A 135 8.95 -30.72 -35.77
N ARG A 136 8.31 -30.98 -36.91
CA ARG A 136 8.76 -31.84 -38.01
C ARG A 136 7.71 -31.84 -39.11
#